data_AF-A0A356X228-F1
#
_entry.id   AF-A0A356X228-F1
#
_cell.length_a   1.000
_cell.length_b   1.000
_cell.length_c   1.000
_cell.angle_alpha   90.00
_cell.angle_beta   90.00
_cell.angle_gamma   90.00
#
_symmetry.space_group_name_H-M   'P 1'
#
loop_
_entity.id
_entity.type
_entity.pdbx_description
1 polymer ?
#
loop_
_entity_poly.entity_id
_entity_poly.type
_entity_poly.pdbx_seq_one_letter_code
_entity_poly.pdbx_strand_id
1 'polypeptide(L)' 'PTGRSYAAIGKKIFLSVDGVRHHIRNIYQKLEVHTRSEAIAKGINQRLINPNSD' A
#
# COMPACT_ATOMS: atom_id res chain seq x y z
N PRO A 1 1.84 14.84 -1.91
CA PRO A 1 3.03 13.97 -2.14
C PRO A 1 2.65 12.71 -2.93
N THR A 2 3.16 12.57 -4.15
CA THR A 2 3.00 11.35 -4.94
C THR A 2 3.85 10.24 -4.32
N GLY A 3 3.24 9.07 -4.08
CA GLY A 3 3.94 7.91 -3.53
C GLY A 3 4.89 7.25 -4.54
N ARG A 4 5.68 6.27 -4.10
CA ARG A 4 6.54 5.45 -4.98
C ARG A 4 5.67 4.73 -6.03
N SER A 5 6.17 4.64 -7.27
CA SER A 5 5.50 3.86 -8.32
C SER A 5 5.55 2.36 -8.01
N TYR A 6 4.66 1.55 -8.60
CA TYR A 6 4.65 0.10 -8.38
C TYR A 6 5.96 -0.56 -8.83
N ALA A 7 6.59 -0.05 -9.90
CA ALA A 7 7.90 -0.51 -10.34
C ALA A 7 9.01 -0.18 -9.33
N ALA A 8 8.99 1.01 -8.73
CA ALA A 8 9.96 1.40 -7.71
C ALA A 8 9.79 0.57 -6.42
N ILE A 9 8.54 0.28 -6.03
CA ILE A 9 8.24 -0.61 -4.91
C ILE A 9 8.77 -2.01 -5.21
N GLY A 10 8.41 -2.59 -6.36
CA GLY A 10 8.85 -3.92 -6.77
C GLY A 10 10.36 -4.08 -6.77
N LYS A 11 11.08 -3.08 -7.31
CA LYS A 11 12.56 -3.05 -7.26
C LYS A 11 13.10 -3.06 -5.84
N LYS A 12 12.49 -2.31 -4.91
CA LYS A 12 12.94 -2.21 -3.50
C LYS A 12 12.75 -3.52 -2.73
N ILE A 13 11.69 -4.28 -3.02
CA ILE A 13 11.34 -5.50 -2.28
C ILE A 13 11.50 -6.79 -3.09
N PHE A 14 12.21 -6.73 -4.22
CA PHE A 14 12.49 -7.86 -5.11
C PHE A 14 11.23 -8.59 -5.64
N LEU A 15 10.20 -7.81 -6.04
CA LEU A 15 8.94 -8.31 -6.60
C LEU A 15 8.67 -7.76 -8.01
N SER A 16 7.94 -8.53 -8.81
CA SER A 16 7.38 -8.04 -10.08
C SER A 16 6.29 -6.99 -9.84
N VAL A 17 6.02 -6.16 -10.86
CA VAL A 17 4.93 -5.17 -10.78
C VAL A 17 3.58 -5.84 -10.53
N ASP A 18 3.34 -7.02 -11.11
CA ASP A 18 2.11 -7.78 -10.89
C ASP A 18 2.02 -8.35 -9.48
N GLY A 19 3.14 -8.78 -8.89
CA GLY A 19 3.21 -9.17 -7.49
C GLY A 19 2.86 -8.00 -6.56
N VAL A 20 3.37 -6.80 -6.83
CA VAL A 20 2.99 -5.59 -6.08
C VAL A 20 1.49 -5.32 -6.20
N ARG A 21 0.91 -5.39 -7.41
CA ARG A 21 -0.54 -5.21 -7.60
C ARG A 21 -1.36 -6.27 -6.87
N HIS A 22 -0.91 -7.52 -6.88
CA HIS A 22 -1.55 -8.60 -6.14
C HIS A 22 -1.59 -8.30 -4.63
N HIS A 23 -0.47 -7.88 -4.04
CA HIS A 23 -0.44 -7.51 -2.63
C HIS A 23 -1.31 -6.30 -2.29
N ILE A 24 -1.36 -5.27 -3.15
CA ILE A 24 -2.25 -4.10 -2.95
C ILE A 24 -3.72 -4.55 -2.92
N ARG A 25 -4.14 -5.45 -3.82
CA ARG A 25 -5.51 -5.98 -3.81
C ARG A 25 -5.82 -6.73 -2.51
N ASN A 26 -4.89 -7.56 -2.03
CA ASN A 26 -5.07 -8.28 -0.77
C ASN A 26 -5.12 -7.35 0.44
N ILE A 27 -4.33 -6.25 0.43
CA ILE A 27 -4.40 -5.22 1.47
C ILE A 27 -5.78 -4.55 1.45
N TYR A 28 -6.29 -4.20 0.28
CA TYR A 28 -7.62 -3.59 0.14
C TYR A 28 -8.73 -4.53 0.63
N GLN A 29 -8.64 -5.82 0.30
CA GLN A 29 -9.57 -6.82 0.80
C GLN A 29 -9.51 -6.96 2.33
N LYS A 30 -8.32 -7.09 2.91
CA LYS A 30 -8.14 -7.22 4.37
C LYS A 30 -8.58 -5.98 5.13
N LEU A 31 -8.41 -4.80 4.53
CA LEU A 31 -8.86 -3.55 5.11
C LEU A 31 -10.32 -3.24 4.74
N GLU A 32 -10.99 -4.02 3.89
CA GLU A 32 -12.34 -3.73 3.39
C GLU A 32 -12.48 -2.30 2.84
N VAL A 33 -11.59 -1.95 1.90
CA VAL A 33 -11.54 -0.62 1.25
C VAL A 33 -11.42 -0.76 -0.27
N HIS A 34 -11.73 0.31 -0.99
CA HIS A 34 -11.70 0.35 -2.46
C HIS A 34 -10.69 1.35 -3.03
N THR A 35 -10.23 2.31 -2.22
CA THR A 35 -9.29 3.34 -2.67
C THR A 35 -8.01 3.40 -1.84
N ARG A 36 -6.96 3.99 -2.42
CA ARG A 36 -5.68 4.20 -1.72
C ARG A 36 -5.85 5.11 -0.52
N SER A 37 -6.66 6.16 -0.67
CA SER A 37 -6.91 7.13 0.39
C SER A 37 -7.63 6.48 1.58
N GLU A 38 -8.63 5.63 1.33
CA GLU A 38 -9.28 4.84 2.38
C GLU A 38 -8.30 3.90 3.07
N ALA A 39 -7.46 3.18 2.32
CA ALA A 39 -6.46 2.27 2.88
C ALA A 39 -5.49 3.01 3.81
N ILE A 40 -5.03 4.21 3.41
CA ILE A 40 -4.16 5.06 4.24
C ILE A 40 -4.90 5.53 5.49
N ALA A 41 -6.12 6.08 5.34
CA ALA A 41 -6.90 6.57 6.46
C ALA A 41 -7.20 5.47 7.48
N LYS A 42 -7.64 4.29 7.02
CA LYS A 42 -7.92 3.13 7.87
C LYS A 42 -6.64 2.59 8.52
N GLY A 43 -5.54 2.54 7.78
CA GLY A 43 -4.22 2.14 8.32
C GLY A 43 -3.73 3.06 9.43
N ILE A 44 -3.94 4.38 9.32
CA ILE A 44 -3.61 5.35 10.38
C ILE A 44 -4.54 5.18 11.58
N ASN A 45 -5.86 5.14 11.35
CA ASN A 45 -6.86 5.01 12.41
C ASN A 45 -6.68 3.72 13.23
N GLN A 46 -6.30 2.62 12.58
CA GLN A 46 -6.02 1.33 13.22
C GLN A 46 -4.57 1.20 13.73
N ARG A 47 -3.74 2.24 13.61
CA ARG A 47 -2.32 2.26 14.01
C ARG A 47 -1.47 1.15 13.36
N LEU A 48 -1.80 0.77 12.13
CA LEU A 48 -1.03 -0.21 11.33
C LEU A 48 0.18 0.42 10.63
N ILE A 49 0.13 1.73 10.37
CA ILE A 49 1.22 2.49 9.73
C ILE A 49 1.40 3.83 10.44
N ASN A 50 2.63 4.35 10.41
CA ASN A 50 2.93 5.70 10.85
C ASN A 50 3.01 6.61 9.60
N PRO A 51 2.18 7.67 9.49
CA PRO A 51 2.23 8.57 8.32
C PRO A 51 3.51 9.42 8.26
N ASN A 52 4.30 9.45 9.33
CA ASN A 52 5.53 10.24 9.43
C ASN A 52 6.81 9.37 9.34
N SER A 53 6.71 8.10 8.95
CA SER A 53 7.88 7.23 8.71
C SER A 53 8.15 7.06 7.21
N ASP A 54 9.43 7.12 6.81
CA ASP A 54 9.92 7.14 5.41
C ASP A 54 9.90 5.79 4.62
#